data_AF-A0A381IDF4-F1
#
_entry.id   AF-A0A381IDF4-F1
#
_cell.length_a   1.000
_cell.length_b   1.000
_cell.length_c   1.000
_cell.angle_alpha   90.00
_cell.angle_beta   90.00
_cell.angle_gamma   90.00
#
_symmetry.space_group_name_H-M   'P 1'
#
loop_
_entity.id
_entity.type
_entity.pdbx_description
1 polymer ?
#
loop_
_entity_poly.entity_id
_entity_poly.type
_entity_poly.pdbx_seq_one_letter_code
_entity_poly.pdbx_strand_id
1 'polypeptide(L)'
;MLESFPKYLPNTYLTYYLLSKETVEHSNINCTRANEVMESREKDLFEGVRHYLETGEISEKAFYAGSHGDWISDLAVSIKNDTRSRFLVITEIVELYQHAI
;
A
#
# COMPACT_ATOMS: atom_id res chain seq x y z
N MET A 1 -8.56 13.51 -11.13
CA MET A 1 -9.24 12.20 -10.95
C MET A 1 -10.64 12.32 -10.39
N LEU A 2 -10.86 12.80 -9.16
CA LEU A 2 -12.22 12.92 -8.59
C LEU A 2 -13.12 13.91 -9.35
N GLU A 3 -12.57 15.05 -9.77
CA GLU A 3 -13.28 16.02 -10.60
C GLU A 3 -13.61 15.44 -11.99
N SER A 4 -12.69 14.65 -12.55
CA SER A 4 -12.81 14.07 -13.89
C SER A 4 -13.76 12.86 -13.94
N PHE A 5 -13.92 12.13 -12.83
CA PHE A 5 -14.73 10.91 -12.73
C PHE A 5 -15.67 10.95 -11.50
N PRO A 6 -16.64 11.87 -11.45
CA PRO A 6 -17.40 12.17 -10.23
C PRO A 6 -18.37 11.05 -9.79
N LYS A 7 -18.66 10.09 -10.67
CA LYS A 7 -19.59 8.99 -10.36
C LYS A 7 -18.98 7.91 -9.46
N TYR A 8 -17.66 7.74 -9.48
CA TYR A 8 -16.98 6.65 -8.78
C TYR A 8 -15.79 7.17 -7.98
N LEU A 9 -15.35 6.40 -7.00
CA LEU A 9 -14.08 6.62 -6.32
C LEU A 9 -13.00 5.77 -7.01
N PRO A 10 -12.19 6.33 -7.92
CA PRO A 10 -11.21 5.55 -8.68
C PRO A 10 -10.05 5.13 -7.78
N ASN A 11 -9.51 3.92 -8.03
CA ASN A 11 -8.21 3.55 -7.49
C ASN A 11 -7.15 4.54 -8.01
N THR A 12 -6.27 5.03 -7.13
CA THR A 12 -5.26 6.03 -7.45
C THR A 12 -4.32 5.60 -8.58
N TYR A 13 -4.07 4.31 -8.73
CA TYR A 13 -3.24 3.76 -9.81
C TYR A 13 -3.84 3.96 -11.20
N LEU A 14 -5.14 4.23 -11.34
CA LEU A 14 -5.74 4.55 -12.64
C LEU A 14 -5.18 5.85 -13.25
N THR A 15 -4.58 6.72 -12.43
CA THR A 15 -3.90 7.94 -12.88
C THR A 15 -2.81 7.63 -13.92
N TYR A 16 -2.04 6.54 -13.72
CA TYR A 16 -0.96 6.17 -14.64
C TYR A 16 -1.46 5.72 -16.03
N TYR A 17 -2.72 5.27 -16.13
CA TYR A 17 -3.33 4.84 -17.38
C TYR A 17 -4.10 5.96 -18.08
N LEU A 18 -4.83 6.76 -17.29
CA LEU A 18 -5.74 7.78 -17.82
C LEU A 18 -5.09 9.15 -17.97
N LEU A 19 -4.03 9.43 -17.20
CA LEU A 19 -3.31 10.71 -17.14
C LEU A 19 -1.79 10.49 -17.26
N SER A 20 -1.38 9.57 -18.13
CA SER A 20 0.02 9.15 -18.29
C SER A 20 0.96 10.29 -18.69
N LYS A 21 0.55 11.16 -19.62
CA LYS A 21 1.33 12.33 -20.07
C LYS A 21 1.64 13.28 -18.93
N GLU A 22 0.62 13.66 -18.16
CA GLU A 22 0.75 14.53 -16.99
C GLU A 22 1.65 13.90 -15.92
N THR A 23 1.53 12.58 -15.72
CA THR A 23 2.39 11.85 -14.77
C THR A 23 3.88 11.94 -15.16
N VAL A 24 4.19 11.78 -16.45
CA VAL A 24 5.57 11.90 -16.96
C VAL A 24 6.07 13.34 -16.86
N GLU A 25 5.23 14.33 -17.16
CA GLU A 25 5.58 15.76 -17.06
C GLU A 25 5.99 16.17 -15.63
N HIS A 26 5.42 15.54 -14.61
CA HIS A 26 5.74 15.78 -13.20
C HIS A 26 6.78 14.79 -12.62
N SER A 27 7.37 13.92 -13.45
CA SER A 27 8.39 12.97 -13.02
C SER A 27 9.80 13.55 -13.16
N ASN A 28 10.72 13.10 -12.30
CA ASN A 28 12.14 13.49 -12.37
C ASN A 28 13.01 12.29 -12.74
N ILE A 29 13.65 12.35 -13.91
CA ILE A 29 14.51 11.27 -14.41
C ILE A 29 15.79 11.10 -13.57
N ASN A 30 16.24 12.15 -12.89
CA ASN A 30 17.46 12.15 -12.09
C ASN A 30 17.22 11.76 -10.62
N CYS A 31 15.97 11.76 -10.15
CA CYS A 31 15.59 11.38 -8.80
C CYS A 31 14.17 10.84 -8.79
N THR A 32 14.05 9.52 -8.69
CA THR A 32 12.77 8.80 -8.74
C THR A 32 12.28 8.44 -7.34
N ARG A 33 11.08 7.86 -7.24
CA ARG A 33 10.55 7.35 -5.96
C ARG A 33 11.50 6.36 -5.27
N ALA A 34 12.30 5.60 -6.02
CA ALA A 34 13.30 4.72 -5.42
C ALA A 34 14.37 5.50 -4.64
N ASN A 35 14.86 6.62 -5.21
CA ASN A 35 15.81 7.51 -4.54
C ASN A 35 15.23 8.09 -3.26
N GLU A 36 14.00 8.60 -3.32
CA GLU A 36 13.31 9.12 -2.14
C GLU A 36 13.20 8.08 -1.02
N VAL A 37 12.92 6.82 -1.35
CA VAL A 37 12.84 5.72 -0.35
C VAL A 37 14.21 5.41 0.24
N MET A 38 15.25 5.34 -0.58
CA MET A 38 16.63 5.11 -0.12
C MET A 38 17.10 6.25 0.80
N GLU A 39 16.80 7.50 0.44
CA GLU A 39 17.21 8.70 1.17
C GLU A 39 16.44 8.93 2.47
N SER A 40 15.23 8.35 2.60
CA SER A 40 14.37 8.51 3.77
C SER A 40 14.13 7.17 4.48
N ARG A 41 13.03 6.48 4.16
CA ARG A 41 12.50 5.33 4.90
C ARG A 41 13.52 4.22 5.11
N GLU A 42 14.32 3.89 4.11
CA GLU A 42 15.33 2.84 4.24
C GLU A 42 16.44 3.26 5.20
N LYS A 43 16.99 4.46 4.99
CA LYS A 43 18.01 5.04 5.86
C LYS A 43 17.53 5.17 7.30
N ASP A 44 16.35 5.74 7.52
CA ASP A 44 15.74 5.95 8.84
C ASP A 44 15.56 4.63 9.59
N LEU A 45 15.15 3.56 8.89
CA LEU A 45 15.02 2.23 9.48
C LEU A 45 16.38 1.66 9.91
N PHE A 46 17.38 1.68 9.03
CA PHE A 46 18.70 1.11 9.34
C PHE A 46 19.43 1.90 10.43
N GLU A 47 19.31 3.22 10.44
CA GLU A 47 19.85 4.06 11.51
C GLU A 47 19.13 3.81 12.83
N GLY A 48 17.80 3.69 12.82
CA GLY A 48 17.03 3.36 14.01
C GLY A 48 17.33 1.99 14.60
N VAL A 49 17.50 0.97 13.76
CA VAL A 49 17.93 -0.37 14.19
C VAL A 49 19.31 -0.31 14.82
N ARG A 50 20.26 0.40 14.20
CA ARG A 50 21.62 0.56 14.75
C ARG A 50 21.60 1.25 16.10
N HIS A 51 20.86 2.35 16.21
CA HIS A 51 20.69 3.08 17.47
C HIS A 51 20.13 2.17 18.56
N TYR A 52 19.05 1.43 18.28
CA TYR A 52 18.48 0.49 19.24
C TYR A 52 19.48 -0.59 19.69
N LEU A 53 20.29 -1.13 18.78
CA LEU A 53 21.30 -2.13 19.13
C LEU A 53 22.42 -1.56 20.02
N GLU A 54 22.72 -0.27 19.89
CA GLU A 54 23.77 0.41 20.66
C GLU A 54 23.28 0.89 22.03
N THR A 55 22.05 1.40 22.11
CA THR A 55 21.52 2.10 23.29
C THR A 55 20.42 1.33 24.03
N GLY A 56 19.76 0.39 23.35
CA GLY A 56 18.53 -0.24 23.83
C GLY A 56 17.28 0.65 23.70
N GLU A 57 17.39 1.85 23.13
CA GLU A 57 16.29 2.81 23.01
C GLU A 57 15.61 2.72 21.65
N ILE A 58 14.28 2.78 21.64
CA ILE A 58 13.47 2.73 20.42
C ILE A 58 13.18 4.15 19.95
N SER A 59 13.51 4.45 18.69
CA SER A 59 13.12 5.70 18.04
C SER A 59 11.76 5.56 17.36
N GLU A 60 10.80 6.43 17.72
CA GLU A 60 9.49 6.50 17.06
C GLU A 60 9.60 6.81 15.56
N LYS A 61 10.66 7.53 15.15
CA LYS A 61 10.92 7.85 13.74
C LYS A 61 11.16 6.59 12.89
N ALA A 62 11.87 5.61 13.45
CA ALA A 62 12.25 4.39 12.74
C ALA A 62 11.18 3.31 12.83
N PHE A 63 10.46 3.23 13.95
CA PHE A 63 9.49 2.17 14.25
C PHE A 63 8.06 2.70 14.31
N TYR A 64 7.59 3.26 13.20
CA TYR A 64 6.20 3.68 13.05
C TYR A 64 5.28 2.47 12.80
N ALA A 65 4.27 2.29 13.65
CA ALA A 65 3.21 1.31 13.45
C ALA A 65 2.25 1.79 12.35
N GLY A 66 2.52 1.37 11.11
CA GLY A 66 1.66 1.67 9.96
C GLY A 66 0.54 0.66 9.78
N SER A 67 -0.63 1.14 9.35
CA SER A 67 -1.84 0.34 9.08
C SER A 67 -1.68 -0.79 8.06
N HIS A 68 -0.58 -0.80 7.30
CA HIS A 68 -0.31 -1.82 6.29
C HIS A 68 -0.12 -3.21 6.90
N GLY A 69 0.51 -3.29 8.10
CA GLY A 69 0.71 -4.57 8.80
C GLY A 69 -0.56 -5.13 9.42
N ASP A 70 -1.49 -4.24 9.79
CA ASP A 70 -2.74 -4.59 10.46
C ASP A 70 -3.61 -5.45 9.54
N TRP A 71 -3.77 -5.06 8.28
CA TRP A 71 -4.63 -5.79 7.33
C TRP A 71 -4.18 -7.22 7.06
N ILE A 72 -2.87 -7.49 7.11
CA ILE A 72 -2.31 -8.85 6.97
C ILE A 72 -2.70 -9.69 8.18
N SER A 73 -2.54 -9.13 9.37
CA SER A 73 -2.89 -9.79 10.63
C SER A 73 -4.39 -10.03 10.73
N ASP A 74 -5.21 -9.05 10.36
CA ASP A 74 -6.67 -9.13 10.34
C ASP A 74 -7.17 -10.22 9.38
N LEU A 75 -6.58 -10.31 8.17
CA LEU A 75 -6.90 -11.36 7.21
C LEU A 75 -6.54 -12.74 7.77
N ALA A 76 -5.36 -12.89 8.38
CA ALA A 76 -4.92 -14.15 8.98
C ALA A 76 -5.83 -14.59 10.14
N VAL A 77 -6.20 -13.66 11.03
CA VAL A 77 -7.13 -13.90 12.13
C VAL A 77 -8.51 -14.29 11.60
N SER A 78 -8.97 -13.64 10.53
CA SER A 78 -10.27 -13.93 9.93
C SER A 78 -10.33 -15.34 9.35
N ILE A 79 -9.29 -15.78 8.64
CA ILE A 79 -9.19 -17.13 8.10
C ILE A 79 -9.12 -18.16 9.23
N LYS A 80 -8.25 -17.95 10.23
CA LYS A 80 -8.03 -18.90 11.33
C LYS A 80 -9.30 -19.15 12.15
N ASN A 81 -10.07 -18.10 12.41
CA ASN A 81 -11.21 -18.15 13.34
C ASN A 81 -12.57 -18.18 12.63
N ASP A 82 -12.61 -18.30 11.29
CA ASP A 82 -13.82 -18.23 10.47
C ASP A 82 -14.73 -17.04 10.85
N THR A 83 -14.13 -15.86 11.03
CA THR A 83 -14.90 -14.68 11.47
C THR A 83 -15.86 -14.17 10.40
N ARG A 84 -15.70 -14.64 9.16
CA ARG A 84 -16.44 -14.19 7.96
C ARG A 84 -16.33 -12.68 7.72
N SER A 85 -15.21 -12.08 8.14
CA SER A 85 -14.89 -10.68 7.89
C SER A 85 -14.73 -10.42 6.39
N ARG A 86 -15.06 -9.20 5.93
CA ARG A 86 -15.02 -8.83 4.51
C ARG A 86 -13.73 -8.10 4.16
N PHE A 87 -13.05 -8.56 3.11
CA PHE A 87 -11.82 -7.97 2.61
C PHE A 87 -11.89 -7.77 1.09
N LEU A 88 -11.12 -6.82 0.56
CA LEU A 88 -10.82 -6.73 -0.86
C LEU A 88 -9.58 -7.60 -1.14
N VAL A 89 -9.76 -8.68 -1.91
CA VAL A 89 -8.70 -9.63 -2.25
C VAL A 89 -8.65 -9.87 -3.76
N ILE A 90 -7.49 -10.27 -4.25
CA ILE A 90 -7.34 -10.73 -5.64
C ILE A 90 -7.76 -12.20 -5.68
N THR A 91 -8.73 -12.52 -6.53
CA THR A 91 -9.25 -13.87 -6.73
C THR A 91 -9.53 -14.08 -8.21
N GLU A 92 -9.72 -15.33 -8.62
CA GLU A 92 -10.25 -15.64 -9.94
C GLU A 92 -11.65 -15.07 -10.12
N ILE A 93 -11.99 -14.73 -11.37
CA ILE A 93 -13.36 -14.40 -11.74
C ILE A 93 -14.11 -15.71 -11.84
N VAL A 94 -15.00 -15.96 -10.88
CA VAL A 94 -15.97 -17.05 -10.99
C VAL A 94 -17.25 -16.44 -11.57
N GLU A 95 -17.48 -16.63 -12.87
CA GLU A 95 -18.80 -16.45 -13.43
C GLU A 95 -19.70 -17.54 -12.84
N LEU A 96 -20.51 -17.18 -11.86
CA LEU A 96 -21.63 -18.01 -11.46
C LEU A 96 -22.60 -18.03 -12.64
N TYR A 97 -22.48 -19.05 -13.50
CA TYR A 97 -23.58 -19.47 -14.35
C TYR A 97 -24.75 -19.79 -13.42
N GLN A 98 -25.61 -18.80 -13.18
CA GLN A 98 -26.93 -19.06 -12.66
C GLN A 98 -27.62 -19.91 -13.73
N HIS A 99 -27.66 -21.22 -13.50
CA HIS A 99 -28.73 -22.06 -14.01
C HIS A 99 -30.04 -21.47 -13.49
N ALA A 100 -30.58 -20.52 -14.24
CA ALA A 100 -31.97 -20.13 -14.18
C ALA A 100 -32.70 -20.97 -15.23
N ILE A 101 -33.68 -21.69 -14.70
CA ILE A 101 -34.60 -22.67 -15.27
C ILE A 101 -35.26 -22.16 -16.57
#